data_AF-A0A3N5JHV8-F1
#
_entry.id   AF-A0A3N5JHV8-F1
#
_cell.length_a   1.000
_cell.length_b   1.000
_cell.length_c   1.000
_cell.angle_alpha   90.00
_cell.angle_beta   90.00
_cell.angle_gamma   90.00
#
_symmetry.space_group_name_H-M   'P 1'
#
loop_
_entity.id
_entity.type
_entity.pdbx_description
1 polymer ?
#
loop_
_entity_poly.entity_id
_entity_poly.type
_entity_poly.pdbx_seq_one_letter_code
_entity_poly.pdbx_strand_id
1 'polypeptide(L)'
;MDKGECLMTDHLVIKMMTSESPHWRCLHRGLLPLDGIDQRPVDDDLPWGRYYHRNRKLITKLTQRYGSCAVLALDDDKIIGHLRFYPSAVWNMKGAGYLCLQQDFPGGPGDDFADRDFPTREQLNEQTLKVHCLMTGSPAQAENPYQRQGIATTLVKTLIGWAKTNDWQSIEADSFEDLPLIYESTGNAGRTFWEKLGFKIADRFPHPQLCDYPEFAAQLKEQAKSAGVDVNKACDSILMRLELAERS
;
A
#
# COMPACT_ATOMS: atom_id res chain seq x y z
N MET A 1 13.22 16.32 -27.37
CA MET A 1 12.90 15.86 -26.01
C MET A 1 13.98 14.88 -25.64
N ASP A 2 14.94 15.32 -24.83
CA ASP A 2 15.98 14.45 -24.29
C ASP A 2 15.33 13.32 -23.51
N LYS A 3 15.69 12.09 -23.86
CA LYS A 3 15.46 10.93 -23.01
C LYS A 3 16.44 11.06 -21.86
N GLY A 4 16.04 11.79 -20.82
CA GLY A 4 16.82 11.91 -19.60
C GLY A 4 17.22 10.52 -19.12
N GLU A 5 18.52 10.31 -19.00
CA GLU A 5 19.08 9.13 -18.34
C GLU A 5 18.47 9.06 -16.94
N CYS A 6 17.60 8.07 -16.75
CA CYS A 6 17.10 7.66 -15.45
C CYS A 6 18.29 7.06 -14.71
N LEU A 7 19.08 7.92 -14.05
CA LEU A 7 20.13 7.51 -13.12
C LEU A 7 19.44 6.81 -11.93
N MET A 8 19.20 5.50 -12.06
CA MET A 8 19.04 4.67 -10.89
C MET A 8 20.37 4.72 -10.16
N THR A 9 20.39 5.39 -9.01
CA THR A 9 21.57 5.50 -8.15
C THR A 9 21.97 4.12 -7.65
N ASP A 10 23.28 3.81 -7.64
CA ASP A 10 23.84 2.55 -7.13
C ASP A 10 23.51 2.28 -5.64
N HIS A 11 22.80 3.21 -4.99
CA HIS A 11 22.43 3.23 -3.57
C HIS A 11 21.00 2.73 -3.30
N LEU A 12 20.17 2.54 -4.33
CA LEU A 12 18.78 2.11 -4.15
C LEU A 12 18.70 0.61 -3.80
N VAL A 13 18.23 0.31 -2.59
CA VAL A 13 18.01 -1.07 -2.13
C VAL A 13 16.51 -1.33 -1.97
N ILE A 14 16.00 -2.38 -2.60
CA ILE A 14 14.63 -2.88 -2.38
C ILE A 14 14.68 -4.19 -1.60
N LYS A 15 14.00 -4.27 -0.46
CA LYS A 15 14.00 -5.47 0.37
C LYS A 15 12.67 -5.72 1.07
N MET A 16 12.40 -6.99 1.38
CA MET A 16 11.32 -7.36 2.30
C MET A 16 11.64 -6.84 3.70
N MET A 17 10.62 -6.37 4.40
CA MET A 17 10.73 -6.03 5.82
C MET A 17 10.84 -7.31 6.67
N THR A 18 11.67 -7.26 7.71
CA THR A 18 11.86 -8.35 8.68
C THR A 18 11.32 -7.96 10.05
N SER A 19 11.15 -8.95 10.93
CA SER A 19 10.67 -8.70 12.31
C SER A 19 11.69 -7.99 13.19
N GLU A 20 12.97 -8.00 12.81
CA GLU A 20 14.06 -7.33 13.52
C GLU A 20 14.04 -5.80 13.31
N SER A 21 13.43 -5.34 12.22
CA SER A 21 13.33 -3.92 11.87
C SER A 21 11.91 -3.57 11.40
N PRO A 22 10.91 -3.63 12.30
CA PRO A 22 9.52 -3.44 11.92
C PRO A 22 9.24 -1.97 11.55
N HIS A 23 8.90 -1.75 10.28
CA HIS A 23 8.51 -0.45 9.77
C HIS A 23 7.06 -0.09 10.13
N TRP A 24 6.88 0.48 11.33
CA TRP A 24 5.56 0.74 11.91
C TRP A 24 4.94 2.10 11.54
N ARG A 25 5.67 2.97 10.81
CA ARG A 25 5.26 4.33 10.41
C ARG A 25 5.10 4.46 8.91
N CYS A 26 4.21 5.34 8.45
CA CYS A 26 4.04 5.66 7.02
C CYS A 26 4.88 6.85 6.56
N LEU A 27 4.98 7.04 5.24
CA LEU A 27 5.76 8.11 4.59
C LEU A 27 4.97 9.41 4.35
N HIS A 28 3.71 9.48 4.79
CA HIS A 28 2.87 10.69 4.62
C HIS A 28 3.49 11.96 5.21
N ARG A 29 4.33 11.85 6.25
CA ARG A 29 5.00 12.98 6.92
C ARG A 29 6.48 13.14 6.53
N GLY A 30 6.92 12.47 5.47
CA GLY A 30 8.28 12.56 4.98
C GLY A 30 8.97 11.21 4.86
N LEU A 31 10.17 11.25 4.30
CA LEU A 31 11.09 10.12 4.28
C LEU A 31 11.50 9.79 5.72
N LEU A 32 11.75 8.51 5.99
CA LEU A 32 12.07 8.05 7.34
C LEU A 32 13.52 7.58 7.42
N PRO A 33 14.36 8.13 8.31
CA PRO A 33 15.66 7.55 8.59
C PRO A 33 15.47 6.15 9.19
N LEU A 34 16.33 5.21 8.79
CA LEU A 34 16.25 3.82 9.20
C LEU A 34 16.53 3.65 10.70
N ASP A 35 17.50 4.40 11.23
CA ASP A 35 17.89 4.43 12.65
C ASP A 35 16.98 5.31 13.52
N GLY A 36 16.29 6.28 12.90
CA GLY A 36 15.39 7.22 13.56
C GLY A 36 13.91 6.87 13.48
N ILE A 37 13.53 5.67 13.01
CA ILE A 37 12.11 5.32 12.83
C ILE A 37 11.31 5.41 14.15
N ASP A 38 11.96 5.10 15.28
CA ASP A 38 11.38 5.14 16.63
C ASP A 38 11.49 6.53 17.29
N GLN A 39 12.17 7.49 16.65
CA GLN A 39 12.27 8.85 17.16
C GLN A 39 11.01 9.63 16.80
N ARG A 40 10.40 10.24 17.82
CA ARG A 40 9.24 11.12 17.65
C ARG A 40 9.68 12.40 16.93
N PRO A 41 9.06 12.78 15.81
CA PRO A 41 9.31 14.08 15.20
C PRO A 41 8.84 15.20 16.13
N VAL A 42 9.61 16.29 16.17
CA VAL A 42 9.37 17.42 17.09
C VAL A 42 7.99 18.05 16.86
N ASP A 43 7.53 18.08 15.61
CA ASP A 43 6.28 18.73 15.20
C ASP A 43 5.13 17.73 14.90
N ASP A 44 5.20 16.52 15.44
CA ASP A 44 4.18 15.49 15.22
C ASP A 44 3.07 15.53 16.30
N ASP A 45 1.87 15.95 15.87
CA ASP A 45 0.62 15.97 16.64
C ASP A 45 -0.07 14.61 16.75
N LEU A 46 0.41 13.56 16.06
CA LEU A 46 -0.17 12.24 16.19
C LEU A 46 -0.01 11.71 17.62
N PRO A 47 -0.94 10.87 18.11
CA PRO A 47 -0.82 10.12 19.36
C PRO A 47 0.35 9.13 19.35
N TRP A 48 1.58 9.62 19.35
CA TRP A 48 2.80 8.90 19.02
C TRP A 48 2.97 7.61 19.81
N GLY A 49 2.90 7.70 21.15
CA GLY A 49 3.06 6.54 22.02
C GLY A 49 2.01 5.46 21.76
N ARG A 50 0.75 5.86 21.54
CA ARG A 50 -0.34 4.93 21.22
C ARG A 50 -0.09 4.19 19.91
N TYR A 51 0.21 4.92 18.83
CA TYR A 51 0.49 4.32 17.52
C TYR A 51 1.77 3.50 17.50
N TYR A 52 2.82 3.95 18.20
CA TYR A 52 4.04 3.19 18.39
C TYR A 52 3.75 1.80 18.96
N HIS A 53 3.07 1.75 20.11
CA HIS A 53 2.78 0.47 20.77
C HIS A 53 1.83 -0.40 19.96
N ARG A 54 0.72 0.16 19.44
CA ARG A 54 -0.26 -0.55 18.63
C ARG A 54 0.37 -1.13 17.37
N ASN A 55 1.03 -0.30 16.57
CA ASN A 55 1.51 -0.68 15.25
C ASN A 55 2.73 -1.59 15.36
N ARG A 56 3.66 -1.33 16.28
CA ARG A 56 4.86 -2.18 16.44
C ARG A 56 4.48 -3.59 16.85
N LYS A 57 3.52 -3.74 17.77
CA LYS A 57 2.98 -5.05 18.17
C LYS A 57 2.34 -5.76 16.98
N LEU A 58 1.47 -5.07 16.25
CA LEU A 58 0.79 -5.61 15.07
C LEU A 58 1.77 -6.08 13.99
N ILE A 59 2.70 -5.21 13.58
CA ILE A 59 3.65 -5.47 12.50
C ILE A 59 4.62 -6.60 12.86
N THR A 60 5.08 -6.64 14.12
CA THR A 60 5.93 -7.74 14.60
C THR A 60 5.17 -9.06 14.52
N LYS A 61 3.94 -9.10 15.02
CA LYS A 61 3.09 -10.31 14.99
C LYS A 61 2.82 -10.78 13.55
N LEU A 62 2.45 -9.88 12.65
CA LEU A 62 2.23 -10.19 11.24
C LEU A 62 3.48 -10.76 10.58
N THR A 63 4.63 -10.14 10.81
CA THR A 63 5.90 -10.56 10.20
C THR A 63 6.37 -11.91 10.74
N GLN A 64 6.25 -12.15 12.04
CA GLN A 64 6.56 -13.46 12.64
C GLN A 64 5.63 -14.56 12.14
N ARG A 65 4.35 -14.24 11.91
CA ARG A 65 3.33 -15.22 11.55
C ARG A 65 3.30 -15.55 10.05
N TYR A 66 3.54 -14.55 9.21
CA TYR A 66 3.35 -14.64 7.75
C TYR A 66 4.61 -14.33 6.94
N GLY A 67 5.75 -14.12 7.61
CA GLY A 67 7.06 -13.87 7.01
C GLY A 67 7.36 -12.39 6.72
N SER A 68 6.39 -11.63 6.22
CA SER A 68 6.51 -10.18 6.02
C SER A 68 5.15 -9.52 5.82
N CYS A 69 5.08 -8.20 5.99
CA CYS A 69 3.91 -7.38 5.62
C CYS A 69 4.30 -6.02 5.00
N ALA A 70 5.56 -5.88 4.57
CA ALA A 70 5.99 -4.73 3.79
C ALA A 70 7.20 -5.02 2.89
N VAL A 71 7.27 -4.34 1.76
CA VAL A 71 8.48 -4.16 0.96
C VAL A 71 8.96 -2.72 1.14
N LEU A 72 10.25 -2.51 1.34
CA LEU A 72 10.85 -1.20 1.57
C LEU A 72 11.79 -0.85 0.42
N ALA A 73 11.76 0.41 0.01
CA ALA A 73 12.76 1.03 -0.84
C ALA A 73 13.63 1.95 0.03
N LEU A 74 14.95 1.76 -0.04
CA LEU A 74 15.93 2.54 0.71
C LEU A 74 16.87 3.25 -0.24
N ASP A 75 17.17 4.50 0.07
CA ASP A 75 18.26 5.27 -0.52
C ASP A 75 19.21 5.64 0.61
N ASP A 76 20.41 5.05 0.60
CA ASP A 76 21.32 5.00 1.74
C ASP A 76 20.64 4.53 3.04
N ASP A 77 20.52 5.41 4.03
CA ASP A 77 19.96 5.16 5.35
C ASP A 77 18.50 5.61 5.47
N LYS A 78 17.83 5.97 4.37
CA LYS A 78 16.45 6.49 4.37
C LYS A 78 15.49 5.55 3.67
N ILE A 79 14.34 5.33 4.30
CA ILE A 79 13.19 4.70 3.67
C ILE A 79 12.51 5.74 2.79
N ILE A 80 12.62 5.53 1.49
CA ILE A 80 12.09 6.44 0.46
C ILE A 80 10.84 5.88 -0.22
N GLY A 81 10.45 4.65 0.06
CA GLY A 81 9.25 4.05 -0.50
C GLY A 81 8.87 2.80 0.25
N HIS A 82 7.60 2.42 0.15
CA HIS A 82 7.16 1.14 0.67
C HIS A 82 5.93 0.61 -0.07
N LEU A 83 5.68 -0.67 0.14
CA LEU A 83 4.44 -1.34 -0.20
C LEU A 83 4.02 -2.12 1.03
N ARG A 84 2.84 -1.83 1.61
CA ARG A 84 2.27 -2.65 2.69
C ARG A 84 1.23 -3.60 2.15
N PHE A 85 1.23 -4.80 2.71
CA PHE A 85 0.29 -5.85 2.34
C PHE A 85 0.02 -6.74 3.54
N TYR A 86 -1.15 -7.39 3.54
CA TYR A 86 -1.59 -8.24 4.64
C TYR A 86 -2.32 -9.46 4.09
N PRO A 87 -2.37 -10.60 4.81
CA PRO A 87 -3.26 -11.69 4.43
C PRO A 87 -4.72 -11.18 4.39
N SER A 88 -5.45 -11.50 3.31
CA SER A 88 -6.84 -11.05 3.12
C SER A 88 -7.74 -11.49 4.29
N ALA A 89 -7.51 -12.68 4.84
CA ALA A 89 -8.23 -13.15 6.02
C ALA A 89 -8.06 -12.22 7.23
N VAL A 90 -6.84 -11.71 7.49
CA VAL A 90 -6.56 -10.78 8.60
C VAL A 90 -7.15 -9.40 8.30
N TRP A 91 -7.03 -8.93 7.06
CA TRP A 91 -7.63 -7.69 6.60
C TRP A 91 -9.15 -7.65 6.83
N ASN A 92 -9.83 -8.77 6.62
CA ASN A 92 -11.28 -8.90 6.77
C ASN A 92 -11.73 -9.20 8.21
N MET A 93 -10.82 -9.34 9.17
CA MET A 93 -11.19 -9.54 10.57
C MET A 93 -11.88 -8.29 11.13
N LYS A 94 -12.92 -8.49 11.95
CA LYS A 94 -13.58 -7.41 12.68
C LYS A 94 -12.54 -6.60 13.47
N GLY A 95 -12.51 -5.28 13.29
CA GLY A 95 -11.56 -4.39 13.99
C GLY A 95 -10.21 -4.20 13.30
N ALA A 96 -9.97 -4.82 12.14
CA ALA A 96 -8.78 -4.58 11.33
C ALA A 96 -8.77 -3.16 10.73
N GLY A 97 -9.95 -2.66 10.34
CA GLY A 97 -10.17 -1.29 9.86
C GLY A 97 -9.16 -0.89 8.79
N TYR A 98 -9.14 -1.58 7.65
CA TYR A 98 -8.19 -1.37 6.53
C TYR A 98 -6.69 -1.40 6.90
N LEU A 99 -6.32 -1.66 8.17
CA LEU A 99 -4.95 -1.74 8.65
C LEU A 99 -4.06 -0.53 8.31
N CYS A 100 -4.64 0.67 8.16
CA CYS A 100 -3.86 1.89 8.03
C CYS A 100 -3.20 2.25 9.36
N LEU A 101 -1.87 2.21 9.39
CA LEU A 101 -1.10 2.44 10.60
C LEU A 101 -1.17 3.89 11.13
N GLN A 102 -1.67 4.83 10.32
CA GLN A 102 -1.77 6.26 10.67
C GLN A 102 -3.17 6.73 11.01
N GLN A 103 -4.16 5.83 10.93
CA GLN A 103 -5.56 6.18 11.21
C GLN A 103 -6.04 5.47 12.49
N ASP A 104 -7.05 6.07 13.09
CA ASP A 104 -7.87 5.39 14.09
C ASP A 104 -8.91 4.51 13.39
N PHE A 105 -9.47 3.55 14.13
CA PHE A 105 -10.62 2.79 13.66
C PHE A 105 -11.78 3.75 13.29
N PRO A 106 -12.45 3.57 12.13
CA PRO A 106 -12.44 2.39 11.25
C PRO A 106 -11.41 2.41 10.12
N GLY A 107 -10.62 3.47 9.95
CA GLY A 107 -9.62 3.58 8.89
C GLY A 107 -8.30 2.87 9.20
N GLY A 108 -8.00 2.66 10.48
CA GLY A 108 -6.91 1.84 10.99
C GLY A 108 -7.38 0.73 11.95
N PRO A 109 -6.45 -0.09 12.46
CA PRO A 109 -6.78 -1.14 13.41
C PRO A 109 -7.25 -0.59 14.75
N GLY A 110 -8.18 -1.30 15.38
CA GLY A 110 -8.49 -1.10 16.80
C GLY A 110 -7.26 -1.31 17.69
N ASP A 111 -7.20 -0.65 18.83
CA ASP A 111 -6.04 -0.72 19.73
C ASP A 111 -5.78 -2.13 20.27
N ASP A 112 -6.85 -2.93 20.42
CA ASP A 112 -6.82 -4.32 20.88
C ASP A 112 -6.61 -5.32 19.73
N PHE A 113 -6.56 -4.88 18.47
CA PHE A 113 -6.60 -5.79 17.32
C PHE A 113 -5.41 -6.76 17.30
N ALA A 114 -4.22 -6.27 17.67
CA ALA A 114 -3.00 -7.08 17.71
C ALA A 114 -3.00 -8.14 18.83
N ASP A 115 -3.90 -8.01 19.81
CA ASP A 115 -4.01 -8.95 20.95
C ASP A 115 -4.76 -10.23 20.57
N ARG A 116 -5.54 -10.18 19.48
CA ARG A 116 -6.38 -11.28 19.02
C ARG A 116 -5.58 -12.33 18.28
N ASP A 117 -6.01 -13.58 18.36
CA ASP A 117 -5.36 -14.65 17.61
C ASP A 117 -5.57 -14.47 16.10
N PHE A 118 -4.46 -14.46 15.37
CA PHE A 118 -4.47 -14.43 13.91
C PHE A 118 -4.41 -15.88 13.39
N PRO A 119 -5.16 -16.19 12.34
CA PRO A 119 -5.18 -17.54 11.77
C PRO A 119 -3.76 -17.99 11.43
N THR A 120 -3.45 -19.27 11.65
CA THR A 120 -2.24 -19.89 11.08
C THR A 120 -2.33 -19.87 9.57
N ARG A 121 -1.22 -20.11 8.89
CA ARG A 121 -1.21 -20.20 7.43
C ARG A 121 -2.12 -21.33 6.93
N GLU A 122 -2.17 -22.45 7.65
CA GLU A 122 -3.00 -23.62 7.37
C GLU A 122 -4.50 -23.35 7.60
N GLN A 123 -4.83 -22.36 8.43
CA GLN A 123 -6.19 -21.93 8.70
C GLN A 123 -6.71 -20.90 7.68
N LEU A 124 -5.85 -20.43 6.77
CA LEU A 124 -6.27 -19.52 5.70
C LEU A 124 -7.01 -20.31 4.62
N ASN A 125 -8.32 -20.08 4.49
CA ASN A 125 -9.12 -20.64 3.40
C ASN A 125 -8.55 -20.24 2.02
N GLU A 126 -8.02 -19.02 1.93
CA GLU A 126 -7.33 -18.50 0.75
C GLU A 126 -5.98 -17.92 1.14
N GLN A 127 -4.95 -18.29 0.39
CA GLN A 127 -3.61 -17.72 0.54
C GLN A 127 -3.49 -16.47 -0.34
N THR A 128 -4.33 -15.49 -0.05
CA THR A 128 -4.41 -14.21 -0.78
C THR A 128 -3.78 -13.10 0.05
N LEU A 129 -2.89 -12.32 -0.55
CA LEU A 129 -2.37 -11.08 0.02
C LEU A 129 -3.17 -9.88 -0.50
N LYS A 130 -3.55 -8.96 0.38
CA LYS A 130 -4.17 -7.69 0.03
C LYS A 130 -3.15 -6.57 0.19
N VAL A 131 -2.84 -5.87 -0.90
CA VAL A 131 -2.05 -4.63 -0.89
C VAL A 131 -2.90 -3.54 -0.25
N HIS A 132 -2.34 -2.92 0.79
CA HIS A 132 -2.96 -1.83 1.51
C HIS A 132 -2.57 -0.47 0.96
N CYS A 133 -1.26 -0.24 0.81
CA CYS A 133 -0.72 1.04 0.37
C CYS A 133 0.58 0.84 -0.39
N LEU A 134 0.84 1.75 -1.32
CA LEU A 134 2.05 1.82 -2.13
C LEU A 134 2.48 3.28 -2.20
N MET A 135 3.66 3.60 -1.68
CA MET A 135 4.17 4.97 -1.67
C MET A 135 5.61 5.02 -2.14
N THR A 136 5.95 6.07 -2.89
CA THR A 136 7.31 6.42 -3.29
C THR A 136 7.51 7.91 -3.04
N GLY A 137 8.47 8.24 -2.19
CA GLY A 137 8.67 9.54 -1.57
C GLY A 137 7.57 9.91 -0.59
N SER A 138 7.38 11.23 -0.38
CA SER A 138 6.34 11.76 0.50
C SER A 138 5.39 12.69 -0.26
N PRO A 139 4.07 12.59 -0.04
CA PRO A 139 3.10 13.54 -0.58
C PRO A 139 3.25 14.95 0.00
N ALA A 140 3.95 15.10 1.14
CA ALA A 140 4.23 16.41 1.73
C ALA A 140 5.32 17.20 0.97
N GLN A 141 6.02 16.59 0.01
CA GLN A 141 7.03 17.26 -0.79
C GLN A 141 6.42 17.79 -2.09
N ALA A 142 6.60 19.09 -2.35
CA ALA A 142 6.14 19.73 -3.59
C ALA A 142 6.79 19.11 -4.84
N GLU A 143 8.07 18.74 -4.73
CA GLU A 143 8.80 17.97 -5.73
C GLU A 143 9.28 16.66 -5.10
N ASN A 144 8.88 15.54 -5.69
CA ASN A 144 9.25 14.22 -5.20
C ASN A 144 10.24 13.56 -6.18
N PRO A 145 11.55 13.54 -5.87
CA PRO A 145 12.59 13.06 -6.79
C PRO A 145 12.48 11.57 -7.12
N TYR A 146 11.73 10.82 -6.31
CA TYR A 146 11.52 9.38 -6.44
C TYR A 146 10.31 9.02 -7.32
N GLN A 147 9.51 10.00 -7.74
CA GLN A 147 8.42 9.76 -8.68
C GLN A 147 8.95 9.40 -10.06
N ARG A 148 8.23 8.50 -10.74
CA ARG A 148 8.51 8.05 -12.13
C ARG A 148 9.87 7.37 -12.32
N GLN A 149 10.56 7.00 -11.24
CA GLN A 149 11.83 6.25 -11.26
C GLN A 149 11.64 4.71 -11.29
N GLY A 150 10.42 4.22 -11.48
CA GLY A 150 10.12 2.77 -11.49
C GLY A 150 10.15 2.08 -10.12
N ILE A 151 10.40 2.80 -9.01
CA ILE A 151 10.48 2.24 -7.65
C ILE A 151 9.21 1.47 -7.28
N ALA A 152 8.03 2.04 -7.55
CA ALA A 152 6.74 1.39 -7.29
C ALA A 152 6.60 0.05 -8.02
N THR A 153 7.02 -0.02 -9.28
CA THR A 153 7.06 -1.26 -10.07
C THR A 153 8.00 -2.28 -9.45
N THR A 154 9.19 -1.86 -9.02
CA THR A 154 10.16 -2.77 -8.37
C THR A 154 9.63 -3.29 -7.04
N LEU A 155 9.00 -2.44 -6.21
CA LEU A 155 8.36 -2.86 -4.95
C LEU A 155 7.31 -3.97 -5.18
N VAL A 156 6.42 -3.80 -6.17
CA VAL A 156 5.41 -4.81 -6.50
C VAL A 156 6.04 -6.08 -7.05
N LYS A 157 7.04 -5.98 -7.94
CA LYS A 157 7.77 -7.15 -8.46
C LYS A 157 8.46 -7.93 -7.35
N THR A 158 9.06 -7.24 -6.37
CA THR A 158 9.67 -7.87 -5.19
C THR A 158 8.61 -8.59 -4.35
N LEU A 159 7.44 -7.98 -4.13
CA LEU A 159 6.31 -8.65 -3.48
C LEU A 159 5.89 -9.91 -4.24
N ILE A 160 5.71 -9.83 -5.57
CA ILE A 160 5.31 -10.97 -6.40
C ILE A 160 6.31 -12.11 -6.27
N GLY A 161 7.62 -11.82 -6.38
CA GLY A 161 8.68 -12.82 -6.25
C GLY A 161 8.67 -13.47 -4.87
N TRP A 162 8.63 -12.65 -3.81
CA TRP A 162 8.55 -13.16 -2.43
C TRP A 162 7.30 -14.02 -2.22
N ALA A 163 6.14 -13.56 -2.68
CA ALA A 163 4.87 -14.23 -2.50
C ALA A 163 4.87 -15.63 -3.17
N LYS A 164 5.43 -15.74 -4.38
CA LYS A 164 5.64 -17.03 -5.07
C LYS A 164 6.54 -17.98 -4.29
N THR A 165 7.69 -17.50 -3.81
CA THR A 165 8.63 -18.33 -3.03
C THR A 165 8.11 -18.73 -1.66
N ASN A 166 7.09 -18.04 -1.18
CA ASN A 166 6.42 -18.32 0.07
C ASN A 166 5.00 -18.81 -0.20
N ASP A 167 4.76 -19.60 -1.24
CA ASP A 167 3.52 -20.35 -1.53
C ASP A 167 2.19 -19.56 -1.49
N TRP A 168 2.22 -18.23 -1.62
CA TRP A 168 0.98 -17.45 -1.72
C TRP A 168 0.31 -17.72 -3.07
N GLN A 169 -1.01 -17.78 -3.08
CA GLN A 169 -1.79 -18.12 -4.27
C GLN A 169 -2.11 -16.89 -5.11
N SER A 170 -2.39 -15.75 -4.48
CA SER A 170 -2.76 -14.54 -5.20
C SER A 170 -2.39 -13.25 -4.45
N ILE A 171 -2.39 -12.14 -5.18
CA ILE A 171 -2.28 -10.78 -4.64
C ILE A 171 -3.44 -9.96 -5.16
N GLU A 172 -4.07 -9.20 -4.29
CA GLU A 172 -5.14 -8.27 -4.58
C GLU A 172 -4.72 -6.84 -4.25
N ALA A 173 -5.21 -5.86 -5.00
CA ALA A 173 -5.04 -4.44 -4.73
C ALA A 173 -6.33 -3.70 -5.07
N ASP A 174 -6.68 -2.71 -4.25
CA ASP A 174 -7.70 -1.74 -4.63
C ASP A 174 -7.09 -0.72 -5.60
N SER A 175 -7.86 -0.35 -6.61
CA SER A 175 -7.45 0.51 -7.71
C SER A 175 -8.63 1.34 -8.18
N PHE A 176 -8.37 2.32 -9.03
CA PHE A 176 -9.37 3.14 -9.69
C PHE A 176 -9.01 3.32 -11.15
N GLU A 177 -9.89 3.98 -11.91
CA GLU A 177 -9.54 4.49 -13.23
C GLU A 177 -8.35 5.47 -13.14
N ASP A 178 -7.56 5.54 -14.22
CA ASP A 178 -6.33 6.37 -14.29
C ASP A 178 -6.66 7.87 -14.43
N LEU A 179 -7.30 8.43 -13.39
CA LEU A 179 -7.73 9.82 -13.32
C LEU A 179 -6.84 10.60 -12.33
N PRO A 180 -6.26 11.76 -12.73
CA PRO A 180 -5.35 12.54 -11.87
C PRO A 180 -5.92 12.83 -10.48
N LEU A 181 -7.19 13.22 -10.40
CA LEU A 181 -7.83 13.58 -9.13
C LEU A 181 -7.84 12.42 -8.13
N ILE A 182 -7.97 11.17 -8.59
CA ILE A 182 -7.91 10.00 -7.72
C ILE A 182 -6.51 9.81 -7.16
N TYR A 183 -5.50 9.93 -8.03
CA TYR A 183 -4.11 9.77 -7.62
C TYR A 183 -3.73 10.81 -6.55
N GLU A 184 -4.11 12.07 -6.77
CA GLU A 184 -3.85 13.18 -5.86
C GLU A 184 -4.57 13.02 -4.51
N SER A 185 -5.80 12.49 -4.52
CA SER A 185 -6.65 12.48 -3.33
C SER A 185 -6.55 11.19 -2.51
N THR A 186 -6.36 10.05 -3.17
CA THR A 186 -6.38 8.73 -2.53
C THR A 186 -4.98 8.13 -2.38
N GLY A 187 -4.01 8.60 -3.16
CA GLY A 187 -2.67 8.01 -3.23
C GLY A 187 -2.63 6.61 -3.84
N ASN A 188 -3.75 6.09 -4.35
CA ASN A 188 -3.82 4.76 -4.94
C ASN A 188 -3.29 4.75 -6.37
N ALA A 189 -2.60 3.67 -6.72
CA ALA A 189 -2.18 3.44 -8.10
C ALA A 189 -3.39 3.11 -8.98
N GLY A 190 -3.42 3.68 -10.17
CA GLY A 190 -4.48 3.47 -11.14
C GLY A 190 -4.41 2.09 -11.81
N ARG A 191 -5.50 1.73 -12.48
CA ARG A 191 -5.71 0.42 -13.11
C ARG A 191 -4.58 0.04 -14.06
N THR A 192 -4.15 0.96 -14.94
CA THR A 192 -3.11 0.68 -15.94
C THR A 192 -1.78 0.31 -15.30
N PHE A 193 -1.46 0.85 -14.12
CA PHE A 193 -0.26 0.47 -13.38
C PHE A 193 -0.28 -1.01 -13.00
N TRP A 194 -1.39 -1.49 -12.44
CA TRP A 194 -1.56 -2.88 -12.01
C TRP A 194 -1.62 -3.84 -13.20
N GLU A 195 -2.31 -3.48 -14.29
CA GLU A 195 -2.40 -4.30 -15.50
C GLU A 195 -1.02 -4.55 -16.13
N LYS A 196 -0.13 -3.54 -16.15
CA LYS A 196 1.26 -3.69 -16.62
C LYS A 196 2.09 -4.70 -15.80
N LEU A 197 1.63 -5.02 -14.58
CA LEU A 197 2.26 -5.97 -13.67
C LEU A 197 1.57 -7.34 -13.69
N GLY A 198 0.61 -7.54 -14.60
CA GLY A 198 -0.10 -8.80 -14.82
C GLY A 198 -1.39 -8.96 -14.00
N PHE A 199 -1.76 -7.95 -13.20
CA PHE A 199 -3.04 -7.98 -12.50
C PHE A 199 -4.20 -7.83 -13.49
N LYS A 200 -5.33 -8.44 -13.15
CA LYS A 200 -6.59 -8.36 -13.90
C LYS A 200 -7.69 -7.81 -13.00
N ILE A 201 -8.72 -7.22 -13.59
CA ILE A 201 -9.93 -6.87 -12.84
C ILE A 201 -10.60 -8.16 -12.35
N ALA A 202 -10.74 -8.30 -11.04
CA ALA A 202 -11.53 -9.35 -10.41
C ALA A 202 -12.95 -8.88 -10.11
N ASP A 203 -13.11 -7.63 -9.68
CA ASP A 203 -14.42 -7.06 -9.36
C ASP A 203 -14.42 -5.53 -9.51
N ARG A 204 -15.61 -4.95 -9.55
CA ARG A 204 -15.85 -3.51 -9.57
C ARG A 204 -17.11 -3.18 -8.79
N PHE A 205 -17.00 -2.21 -7.89
CA PHE A 205 -18.11 -1.79 -7.04
C PHE A 205 -18.06 -0.28 -6.76
N PRO A 206 -19.21 0.38 -6.54
CA PRO A 206 -19.23 1.79 -6.17
C PRO A 206 -18.38 2.05 -4.93
N HIS A 207 -17.49 3.05 -4.97
CA HIS A 207 -16.71 3.40 -3.80
C HIS A 207 -17.57 4.20 -2.81
N PRO A 208 -17.78 3.72 -1.57
CA PRO A 208 -18.74 4.32 -0.65
C PRO A 208 -18.45 5.80 -0.41
N GLN A 209 -17.18 6.16 -0.17
CA GLN A 209 -16.81 7.53 0.19
C GLN A 209 -16.65 8.46 -1.01
N LEU A 210 -16.40 7.97 -2.24
CA LEU A 210 -16.20 8.90 -3.37
C LEU A 210 -17.53 9.49 -3.84
N CYS A 211 -18.62 8.77 -3.61
CA CYS A 211 -19.98 9.21 -3.91
C CYS A 211 -20.52 10.22 -2.88
N ASP A 212 -19.98 10.24 -1.66
CA ASP A 212 -20.48 11.05 -0.54
C ASP A 212 -20.03 12.52 -0.60
N TYR A 213 -19.11 12.87 -1.52
CA TYR A 213 -18.63 14.24 -1.73
C TYR A 213 -19.06 14.75 -3.12
N PRO A 214 -20.19 15.47 -3.24
CA PRO A 214 -20.77 15.84 -4.54
C PRO A 214 -19.82 16.65 -5.43
N GLU A 215 -19.05 17.57 -4.85
CA GLU A 215 -18.09 18.41 -5.58
C GLU A 215 -16.94 17.56 -6.15
N PHE A 216 -16.39 16.66 -5.31
CA PHE A 216 -15.36 15.72 -5.73
C PHE A 216 -15.86 14.80 -6.85
N ALA A 217 -17.04 14.21 -6.67
CA ALA A 217 -17.65 13.34 -7.67
C ALA A 217 -17.94 14.07 -8.99
N ALA A 218 -18.33 15.35 -8.94
CA ALA A 218 -18.54 16.16 -10.14
C ALA A 218 -17.24 16.41 -10.91
N GLN A 219 -16.16 16.81 -10.21
CA GLN A 219 -14.84 17.00 -10.81
C GLN A 219 -14.30 15.69 -11.40
N LEU A 220 -14.48 14.58 -10.68
CA LEU A 220 -14.05 13.27 -11.13
C LEU A 220 -14.76 12.82 -12.42
N LYS A 221 -16.08 13.06 -12.50
CA LYS A 221 -16.88 12.78 -13.71
C LYS A 221 -16.48 13.66 -14.89
N GLU A 222 -16.13 14.92 -14.65
CA GLU A 222 -15.62 15.82 -15.69
C GLU A 222 -14.27 15.34 -16.25
N GLN A 223 -13.34 14.92 -15.37
CA GLN A 223 -12.09 14.31 -15.78
C GLN A 223 -12.33 13.01 -16.55
N ALA A 224 -13.23 12.15 -16.07
CA ALA A 224 -13.58 10.89 -16.74
C ALA A 224 -14.10 11.15 -18.16
N LYS A 225 -15.04 12.09 -18.33
CA LYS A 225 -15.57 12.48 -19.64
C LYS A 225 -14.46 12.96 -20.57
N SER A 226 -13.56 13.80 -20.07
CA SER A 226 -12.42 14.33 -20.84
C SER A 226 -11.42 13.25 -21.25
N ALA A 227 -11.26 12.22 -20.41
CA ALA A 227 -10.38 11.09 -20.64
C ALA A 227 -11.03 9.94 -21.45
N GLY A 228 -12.30 10.07 -21.84
CA GLY A 228 -13.04 8.99 -22.52
C GLY A 228 -13.39 7.80 -21.63
N VAL A 229 -13.33 7.97 -20.31
CA VAL A 229 -13.75 6.99 -19.31
C VAL A 229 -15.25 7.12 -19.08
N ASP A 230 -15.95 6.00 -18.94
CA ASP A 230 -17.38 5.99 -18.60
C ASP A 230 -17.60 6.68 -17.24
N VAL A 231 -18.40 7.74 -17.24
CA VAL A 231 -18.67 8.56 -16.05
C VAL A 231 -19.29 7.77 -14.90
N ASN A 232 -20.00 6.69 -15.19
CA ASN A 232 -20.58 5.83 -14.16
C ASN A 232 -19.50 4.99 -13.46
N LYS A 233 -18.39 4.70 -14.17
CA LYS A 233 -17.26 3.92 -13.66
C LYS A 233 -16.23 4.75 -12.92
N ALA A 234 -16.28 6.07 -13.06
CA ALA A 234 -15.30 6.98 -12.49
C ALA A 234 -15.26 6.91 -10.95
N CYS A 235 -16.40 6.69 -10.30
CA CYS A 235 -16.53 6.58 -8.85
C CYS A 235 -16.41 5.14 -8.32
N ASP A 236 -16.14 4.16 -9.19
CA ASP A 236 -16.03 2.77 -8.77
C ASP A 236 -14.64 2.47 -8.24
N SER A 237 -14.60 1.68 -7.16
CA SER A 237 -13.41 0.95 -6.76
C SER A 237 -13.27 -0.28 -7.66
N ILE A 238 -12.03 -0.58 -8.04
CA ILE A 238 -11.67 -1.73 -8.85
C ILE A 238 -10.82 -2.67 -8.00
N LEU A 239 -11.29 -3.90 -7.82
CA LEU A 239 -10.47 -4.95 -7.24
C LEU A 239 -9.57 -5.54 -8.33
N MET A 240 -8.27 -5.27 -8.25
CA MET A 240 -7.26 -5.87 -9.11
C MET A 240 -6.71 -7.13 -8.45
N ARG A 241 -6.57 -8.22 -9.21
CA ARG A 241 -6.06 -9.50 -8.72
C ARG A 241 -5.01 -10.10 -9.66
N LEU A 242 -3.94 -10.61 -9.08
CA LEU A 242 -2.90 -11.40 -9.73
C LEU A 242 -2.87 -12.79 -9.13
N GLU A 243 -3.13 -13.80 -9.96
CA GLU A 243 -2.88 -15.20 -9.58
C GLU A 243 -1.37 -15.50 -9.71
N LEU A 244 -0.79 -16.10 -8.67
CA LEU A 244 0.65 -16.37 -8.59
C LEU A 244 1.03 -17.76 -9.08
N ALA A 245 0.07 -18.70 -9.07
CA ALA A 245 0.23 -20.02 -9.63
C ALA A 245 -0.11 -20.01 -11.13
N GLU A 246 0.83 -20.41 -11.98
CA GLU A 246 0.44 -21.14 -13.17
C GLU A 246 0.20 -22.58 -12.71
N ARG A 247 -1.03 -23.06 -12.79
CA ARG A 247 -1.29 -24.50 -12.65
C ARG A 247 -0.62 -25.18 -13.85
N SER A 248 0.63 -25.61 -13.68
CA SER A 248 1.26 -26.60 -14.55
C SER A 248 0.61 -27.97 -14.34
#